data_AF-A0AAE0U613-F1
#
_entry.id   AF-A0AAE0U613-F1
#
_cell.length_a   1.000
_cell.length_b   1.000
_cell.length_c   1.000
_cell.angle_alpha   90.00
_cell.angle_beta   90.00
_cell.angle_gamma   90.00
#
_symmetry.space_group_name_H-M   'P 1'
#
loop_
_entity.id
_entity.type
_entity.pdbx_description
1 polymer ?
#
loop_
_entity_poly.entity_id
_entity_poly.type
_entity_poly.pdbx_seq_one_letter_code
_entity_poly.pdbx_strand_id
1 'polypeptide(L)'
;MSPVAAGRSEKESNLARLLGSGSAGIAELAIFHPVDVVVAVLESSQRMLEEREARASSYATDTETGQWLVEALAVKLWLGLVDTIAKRLMSNETKISNTAELNKVIFKNKADAPFGRKFVSLFPGLGYAAGYKVLQRIYKYGGQPVARDFLGTHYGKDFENAFGKKTGKAIMHSTAGSLIGIGEIVLLPLDVLKIKRQTNPEAFKGRGVFKIIKDEGFGNLYRGWGWTAARNAPGSFALFGGSAFAKEFLFGLNDYNKATWFQNFVASIAGASASLVVSAPLDVIKTRIQNRNFDNPESGFRILTNMAKNEGAGAFFKGLVPKLLMTGPKLVFSFWLAQTLIPAFDIAFRK
;
A
#
# COMPACT_ATOMS: atom_id res chain seq x y z
N MET A 1 1.93 5.99 10.32
CA MET A 1 2.55 7.13 11.01
C MET A 1 1.44 8.01 11.51
N SER A 2 1.36 8.28 12.81
CA SER A 2 0.77 9.55 13.26
C SER A 2 1.68 10.67 12.73
N PRO A 3 1.15 11.80 12.24
CA PRO A 3 1.99 12.88 11.75
C PRO A 3 2.97 13.30 12.85
N VAL A 4 4.23 13.50 12.45
CA VAL A 4 5.27 14.04 13.32
C VAL A 4 4.83 15.46 13.66
N ALA A 5 4.59 15.70 14.96
CA ALA A 5 4.21 17.01 15.45
C ALA A 5 5.37 17.99 15.18
N ALA A 6 5.23 18.80 14.13
CA ALA A 6 5.95 20.05 14.06
C ALA A 6 5.49 20.90 15.26
N GLY A 7 6.45 21.45 16.00
CA GLY A 7 6.19 22.13 17.25
C GLY A 7 5.25 23.33 17.10
N ARG A 8 3.99 23.14 17.46
CA ARG A 8 3.12 24.07 18.21
C ARG A 8 1.78 23.36 18.48
N SER A 9 1.38 23.36 19.74
CA SER A 9 0.14 22.76 20.21
C SER A 9 -1.05 23.64 19.82
N GLU A 10 -1.56 23.45 18.61
CA GLU A 10 -2.95 23.79 18.30
C GLU A 10 -3.68 22.50 17.93
N LYS A 11 -4.86 22.27 18.55
CA LYS A 11 -5.75 21.19 18.15
C LYS A 11 -6.26 21.51 16.74
N GLU A 12 -5.53 21.08 15.71
CA GLU A 12 -6.01 21.15 14.33
C GLU A 12 -7.40 20.53 14.23
N SER A 13 -8.34 21.26 13.63
CA SER A 13 -9.70 20.79 13.37
C SER A 13 -9.68 19.47 12.60
N ASN A 14 -10.60 18.55 12.92
CA ASN A 14 -10.77 17.31 12.16
C ASN A 14 -10.95 17.58 10.65
N LEU A 15 -11.52 18.72 10.29
CA LEU A 15 -11.65 19.18 8.92
C LEU A 15 -10.28 19.52 8.31
N ALA A 16 -9.38 20.19 9.04
CA ALA A 16 -8.04 20.51 8.55
C ALA A 16 -7.19 19.23 8.36
N ARG A 17 -7.33 18.23 9.23
CA ARG A 17 -6.66 16.92 9.07
C ARG A 17 -7.22 16.11 7.90
N LEU A 18 -8.54 16.12 7.71
CA LEU A 18 -9.21 15.47 6.58
C LEU A 18 -8.85 16.16 5.26
N LEU A 19 -8.85 17.49 5.23
CA LEU A 19 -8.49 18.29 4.06
C LEU A 19 -6.99 18.21 3.78
N GLY A 20 -6.12 18.16 4.79
CA GLY A 20 -4.67 18.00 4.64
C GLY A 20 -4.27 16.59 4.18
N SER A 21 -4.91 15.54 4.71
CA SER A 21 -4.69 14.17 4.22
C SER A 21 -5.37 13.91 2.87
N GLY A 22 -6.51 14.55 2.64
CA GLY A 22 -7.22 14.62 1.36
C GLY A 22 -6.42 15.35 0.30
N SER A 23 -5.86 16.51 0.60
CA SER A 23 -5.01 17.30 -0.29
C SER A 23 -3.65 16.66 -0.49
N ALA A 24 -3.06 15.98 0.49
CA ALA A 24 -1.87 15.16 0.29
C ALA A 24 -2.16 13.95 -0.63
N GLY A 25 -3.31 13.30 -0.47
CA GLY A 25 -3.75 12.20 -1.33
C GLY A 25 -4.12 12.67 -2.75
N ILE A 26 -4.76 13.83 -2.88
CA ILE A 26 -5.11 14.48 -4.15
C ILE A 26 -3.87 15.07 -4.82
N ALA A 27 -2.92 15.62 -4.05
CA ALA A 27 -1.61 16.02 -4.56
C ALA A 27 -0.87 14.79 -5.07
N GLU A 28 -0.90 13.67 -4.34
CA GLU A 28 -0.49 12.38 -4.87
C GLU A 28 -1.21 12.12 -6.21
N LEU A 29 -2.55 12.13 -6.29
CA LEU A 29 -3.26 11.92 -7.57
C LEU A 29 -2.88 12.90 -8.68
N ALA A 30 -2.73 14.20 -8.40
CA ALA A 30 -2.46 15.26 -9.35
C ALA A 30 -1.03 15.19 -9.88
N ILE A 31 -0.07 14.88 -8.99
CA ILE A 31 1.33 14.57 -9.32
C ILE A 31 1.42 13.30 -10.18
N PHE A 32 0.51 12.34 -9.98
CA PHE A 32 0.57 11.03 -10.62
C PHE A 32 -0.42 10.83 -11.79
N HIS A 33 -1.32 11.79 -12.06
CA HIS A 33 -2.24 11.76 -13.20
C HIS A 33 -1.51 11.78 -14.56
N PRO A 34 -0.38 12.51 -14.72
CA PRO A 34 0.45 12.42 -15.92
C PRO A 34 1.07 11.03 -16.10
N VAL A 35 1.15 10.19 -15.07
CA VAL A 35 1.78 8.85 -15.14
C VAL A 35 0.84 7.82 -15.70
N ASP A 36 -0.42 7.85 -15.29
CA ASP A 36 -1.41 6.94 -15.86
C ASP A 36 -1.60 7.25 -17.36
N VAL A 37 -1.49 8.53 -17.74
CA VAL A 37 -1.49 8.97 -19.14
C VAL A 37 -0.17 8.63 -19.83
N VAL A 38 1.00 8.93 -19.24
CA VAL A 38 2.32 8.64 -19.83
C VAL A 38 2.54 7.13 -19.94
N VAL A 39 2.16 6.32 -18.96
CA VAL A 39 2.26 4.85 -19.03
C VAL A 39 1.21 4.26 -19.97
N ALA A 40 -0.02 4.76 -20.02
CA ALA A 40 -0.98 4.36 -21.07
C ALA A 40 -0.47 4.76 -22.48
N VAL A 41 0.20 5.91 -22.59
CA VAL A 41 0.87 6.37 -23.81
C VAL A 41 2.08 5.47 -24.12
N LEU A 42 2.92 5.11 -23.14
CA LEU A 42 4.05 4.17 -23.28
C LEU A 42 3.57 2.75 -23.65
N GLU A 43 2.45 2.29 -23.10
CA GLU A 43 1.79 1.02 -23.42
C GLU A 43 1.23 1.03 -24.86
N SER A 44 0.69 2.17 -25.32
CA SER A 44 0.19 2.35 -26.69
C SER A 44 1.28 2.65 -27.73
N SER A 45 2.44 3.16 -27.29
CA SER A 45 3.40 3.82 -28.17
C SER A 45 4.84 3.31 -28.01
N GLN A 46 5.05 1.99 -28.10
CA GLN A 46 6.40 1.44 -28.28
C GLN A 46 7.14 2.01 -29.52
N ARG A 47 6.46 2.70 -30.44
CA ARG A 47 7.06 3.34 -31.63
C ARG A 47 7.33 4.85 -31.49
N MET A 48 6.79 5.54 -30.49
CA MET A 48 6.90 7.01 -30.38
C MET A 48 8.01 7.48 -29.43
N LEU A 49 8.66 6.55 -28.72
CA LEU A 49 9.64 6.85 -27.68
C LEU A 49 10.99 7.29 -28.25
N GLU A 50 11.40 6.73 -29.39
CA GLU A 50 12.65 7.09 -30.06
C GLU A 50 12.62 8.51 -30.66
N GLU A 51 11.44 9.04 -30.98
CA GLU A 51 11.29 10.40 -31.54
C GLU A 51 11.08 11.49 -30.47
N ARG A 52 10.65 11.13 -29.24
CA ARG A 52 10.26 12.10 -28.20
C ARG A 52 11.34 12.39 -27.15
N GLU A 53 12.32 11.49 -26.95
CA GLU A 53 13.50 11.79 -26.12
C GLU A 53 14.29 12.98 -26.70
N ALA A 54 14.33 13.15 -28.01
CA ALA A 54 14.94 14.31 -28.67
C ALA A 54 14.19 15.64 -28.42
N ARG A 55 12.89 15.60 -28.06
CA ARG A 55 12.03 16.78 -27.85
C ARG A 55 11.91 17.20 -26.38
N ALA A 56 12.06 16.27 -25.44
CA ALA A 56 11.94 16.54 -24.01
C ALA A 56 13.11 17.38 -23.44
N SER A 57 14.26 17.37 -24.13
CA SER A 57 15.44 18.17 -23.75
C SER A 57 15.23 19.69 -23.87
N SER A 58 14.20 20.16 -24.60
CA SER A 58 13.99 21.61 -24.83
C SER A 58 13.02 22.31 -23.86
N TYR A 59 12.43 21.60 -22.89
CA TYR A 59 11.40 22.15 -21.99
C TYR A 59 11.79 22.17 -20.50
N ALA A 60 13.01 21.77 -20.15
CA ALA A 60 13.51 21.78 -18.78
C ALA A 60 14.05 23.17 -18.39
N THR A 61 13.17 24.16 -18.26
CA THR A 61 13.50 25.45 -17.64
C THR A 61 12.44 25.80 -16.59
N ASP A 62 12.34 24.98 -15.56
CA ASP A 62 12.00 25.38 -14.19
C ASP A 62 12.44 24.27 -13.22
N THR A 63 13.68 24.36 -12.74
CA THR A 63 14.53 23.20 -12.40
C THR A 63 14.38 22.62 -11.00
N GLU A 64 13.58 23.22 -10.10
CA GLU A 64 13.27 22.55 -8.83
C GLU A 64 11.94 21.80 -8.92
N THR A 65 10.91 22.40 -9.55
CA THR A 65 9.56 21.83 -9.52
C THR A 65 9.39 20.59 -10.40
N GLY A 66 10.09 20.54 -11.53
CA GLY A 66 10.09 19.38 -12.42
C GLY A 66 10.90 18.19 -11.90
N GLN A 67 11.96 18.46 -11.14
CA GLN A 67 12.90 17.44 -10.64
C GLN A 67 12.23 16.53 -9.59
N TRP A 68 11.53 17.12 -8.62
CA TRP A 68 10.86 16.33 -7.57
C TRP A 68 9.67 15.52 -8.09
N LEU A 69 8.99 16.00 -9.14
CA LEU A 69 7.97 15.23 -9.84
C LEU A 69 8.64 13.98 -10.43
N VAL A 70 9.67 14.13 -11.25
CA VAL A 70 10.38 12.99 -11.88
C VAL A 70 10.91 11.97 -10.84
N GLU A 71 11.40 12.42 -9.70
CA GLU A 71 11.85 11.54 -8.60
C GLU A 71 10.69 10.82 -7.91
N ALA A 72 9.60 11.52 -7.62
CA ALA A 72 8.40 10.92 -7.04
C ALA A 72 7.75 9.91 -7.99
N LEU A 73 7.80 10.20 -9.29
CA LEU A 73 7.38 9.36 -10.40
C LEU A 73 8.20 8.06 -10.46
N ALA A 74 9.53 8.19 -10.47
CA ALA A 74 10.44 7.05 -10.51
C ALA A 74 10.22 6.10 -9.32
N VAL A 75 10.03 6.64 -8.11
CA VAL A 75 9.80 5.83 -6.91
C VAL A 75 8.43 5.16 -6.93
N LYS A 76 7.37 5.83 -7.37
CA LYS A 76 6.04 5.21 -7.44
C LYS A 76 5.98 4.12 -8.50
N LEU A 77 6.66 4.30 -9.64
CA LEU A 77 6.85 3.26 -10.63
C LEU A 77 7.59 2.07 -9.99
N TRP A 78 8.66 2.32 -9.25
CA TRP A 78 9.42 1.27 -8.56
C TRP A 78 8.62 0.53 -7.49
N LEU A 79 7.75 1.23 -6.76
CA LEU A 79 6.81 0.63 -5.79
C LEU A 79 5.74 -0.23 -6.47
N GLY A 80 5.24 0.19 -7.63
CA GLY A 80 4.29 -0.57 -8.44
C GLY A 80 4.87 -1.89 -8.96
N LEU A 81 6.13 -1.86 -9.43
CA LEU A 81 6.85 -3.06 -9.88
C LEU A 81 6.87 -4.15 -8.81
N VAL A 82 7.30 -3.78 -7.61
CA VAL A 82 7.46 -4.73 -6.51
C VAL A 82 6.12 -5.24 -5.99
N ASP A 83 5.07 -4.42 -5.98
CA ASP A 83 3.71 -4.86 -5.66
C ASP A 83 3.22 -5.90 -6.68
N THR A 84 3.41 -5.66 -7.98
CA THR A 84 3.05 -6.61 -9.03
C THR A 84 3.83 -7.92 -8.89
N ILE A 85 5.15 -7.86 -8.66
CA ILE A 85 6.00 -9.05 -8.43
C ILE A 85 5.48 -9.84 -7.22
N ALA A 86 5.26 -9.17 -6.09
CA ALA A 86 4.77 -9.82 -4.88
C ALA A 86 3.40 -10.46 -5.11
N LYS A 87 2.49 -9.79 -5.82
CA LYS A 87 1.15 -10.29 -6.14
C LYS A 87 1.18 -11.51 -7.05
N ARG A 88 2.05 -11.52 -8.05
CA ARG A 88 2.27 -12.68 -8.93
C ARG A 88 2.83 -13.87 -8.15
N LEU A 89 3.81 -13.64 -7.29
CA LEU A 89 4.36 -14.66 -6.39
C LEU A 89 3.30 -15.23 -5.45
N MET A 90 2.47 -14.38 -4.82
CA MET A 90 1.38 -14.79 -3.93
C MET A 90 0.32 -15.64 -4.66
N SER A 91 0.03 -15.30 -5.92
CA SER A 91 -0.95 -16.02 -6.73
C SER A 91 -0.44 -17.35 -7.29
N ASN A 92 0.89 -17.58 -7.29
CA ASN A 92 1.47 -18.80 -7.85
C ASN A 92 1.25 -20.01 -6.93
N GLU A 93 0.70 -21.09 -7.48
CA GLU A 93 0.42 -22.34 -6.75
C GLU A 93 1.53 -23.39 -6.92
N THR A 94 2.42 -23.22 -7.89
CA THR A 94 3.53 -24.16 -8.13
C THR A 94 4.74 -23.88 -7.24
N LYS A 95 5.62 -24.88 -7.09
CA LYS A 95 6.95 -24.71 -6.47
C LYS A 95 7.88 -24.04 -7.50
N ILE A 96 8.63 -23.04 -7.04
CA ILE A 96 9.67 -22.37 -7.83
C ILE A 96 11.00 -22.99 -7.42
N SER A 97 11.63 -23.70 -8.34
CA SER A 97 12.88 -24.45 -8.09
C SER A 97 14.07 -23.86 -8.83
N ASN A 98 13.85 -23.01 -9.83
CA ASN A 98 14.90 -22.37 -10.61
C ASN A 98 14.52 -20.96 -11.08
N THR A 99 15.51 -20.24 -11.60
CA THR A 99 15.37 -18.85 -12.08
C THR A 99 14.45 -18.74 -13.31
N ALA A 100 14.36 -19.79 -14.15
CA ALA A 100 13.49 -19.77 -15.32
C ALA A 100 12.00 -19.82 -14.92
N GLU A 101 11.66 -20.66 -13.95
CA GLU A 101 10.32 -20.70 -13.34
C GLU A 101 9.98 -19.39 -12.64
N LEU A 102 10.93 -18.82 -11.89
CA LEU A 102 10.75 -17.50 -11.26
C LEU A 102 10.46 -16.42 -12.31
N ASN A 103 11.22 -16.39 -13.41
CA ASN A 103 11.03 -15.47 -14.53
C ASN A 103 9.66 -15.69 -15.20
N LYS A 104 9.18 -16.94 -15.33
CA LYS A 104 7.82 -17.25 -15.81
C LYS A 104 6.73 -16.77 -14.86
N VAL A 105 6.90 -16.93 -13.55
CA VAL A 105 5.93 -16.41 -12.56
C VAL A 105 5.88 -14.88 -12.58
N ILE A 106 7.05 -14.23 -12.64
CA ILE A 106 7.16 -12.77 -12.61
C ILE A 106 6.64 -12.15 -13.89
N PHE A 107 7.00 -12.65 -15.07
CA PHE A 107 6.72 -12.00 -16.37
C PHE A 107 5.64 -12.70 -17.20
N LYS A 108 5.15 -13.87 -16.76
CA LYS A 108 4.08 -14.63 -17.42
C LYS A 108 4.37 -14.91 -18.90
N ASN A 109 3.43 -14.58 -19.78
CA ASN A 109 3.56 -14.70 -21.24
C ASN A 109 4.65 -13.79 -21.85
N LYS A 110 5.28 -12.92 -21.06
CA LYS A 110 6.42 -12.08 -21.47
C LYS A 110 7.77 -12.60 -20.92
N ALA A 111 7.82 -13.79 -20.36
CA ALA A 111 9.04 -14.39 -19.80
C ALA A 111 10.18 -14.53 -20.81
N ASP A 112 9.88 -14.69 -22.09
CA ASP A 112 10.88 -14.82 -23.17
C ASP A 112 11.03 -13.53 -23.99
N ALA A 113 10.36 -12.44 -23.59
CA ALA A 113 10.41 -11.17 -24.30
C ALA A 113 11.70 -10.37 -23.98
N PRO A 114 12.10 -9.43 -24.85
CA PRO A 114 13.18 -8.49 -24.55
C PRO A 114 12.91 -7.69 -23.26
N PHE A 115 13.98 -7.23 -22.61
CA PHE A 115 13.94 -6.56 -21.31
C PHE A 115 12.87 -5.45 -21.22
N GLY A 116 12.77 -4.58 -22.22
CA GLY A 116 11.78 -3.49 -22.22
C GLY A 116 10.34 -4.01 -22.15
N ARG A 117 10.00 -5.07 -22.88
CA ARG A 117 8.65 -5.66 -22.84
C ARG A 117 8.37 -6.41 -21.54
N LYS A 118 9.40 -7.02 -20.93
CA LYS A 118 9.32 -7.59 -19.57
C LYS A 118 9.03 -6.52 -18.54
N PHE A 119 9.77 -5.42 -18.59
CA PHE A 119 9.64 -4.29 -17.68
C PHE A 119 8.23 -3.68 -17.73
N VAL A 120 7.73 -3.36 -18.93
CA VAL A 120 6.37 -2.81 -19.12
C VAL A 120 5.29 -3.78 -18.60
N SER A 121 5.51 -5.09 -18.72
CA SER A 121 4.55 -6.10 -18.23
C SER A 121 4.33 -6.10 -16.71
N LEU A 122 5.14 -5.37 -15.94
CA LEU A 122 5.03 -5.26 -14.48
C LEU A 122 4.13 -4.09 -14.02
N PHE A 123 3.62 -3.27 -14.95
CA PHE A 123 2.73 -2.15 -14.66
C PHE A 123 1.22 -2.35 -14.98
N PRO A 124 0.67 -3.57 -15.16
CA PRO A 124 -0.72 -3.68 -15.55
C PRO A 124 -1.62 -3.22 -14.40
N GLY A 125 -2.47 -2.24 -14.72
CA GLY A 125 -3.45 -1.72 -13.76
C GLY A 125 -2.92 -0.65 -12.81
N LEU A 126 -1.84 0.05 -13.20
CA LEU A 126 -1.29 1.16 -12.43
C LEU A 126 -2.37 2.19 -12.03
N GLY A 127 -3.30 2.55 -12.93
CA GLY A 127 -4.38 3.47 -12.61
C GLY A 127 -5.33 2.97 -11.52
N TYR A 128 -5.71 1.68 -11.54
CA TYR A 128 -6.49 1.08 -10.44
C TYR A 128 -5.70 1.05 -9.14
N ALA A 129 -4.40 0.75 -9.23
CA ALA A 129 -3.52 0.76 -8.08
C ALA A 129 -3.38 2.16 -7.48
N ALA A 130 -3.22 3.19 -8.31
CA ALA A 130 -3.13 4.58 -7.90
C ALA A 130 -4.43 5.05 -7.25
N GLY A 131 -5.57 4.87 -7.91
CA GLY A 131 -6.88 5.26 -7.38
C GLY A 131 -7.21 4.57 -6.06
N TYR A 132 -7.02 3.25 -5.98
CA TYR A 132 -7.18 2.51 -4.72
C TYR A 132 -6.24 3.01 -3.63
N LYS A 133 -4.95 3.22 -3.92
CA LYS A 133 -3.95 3.64 -2.91
C LYS A 133 -4.28 5.01 -2.35
N VAL A 134 -4.77 5.93 -3.18
CA VAL A 134 -5.13 7.26 -2.72
C VAL A 134 -6.38 7.22 -1.86
N LEU A 135 -7.44 6.56 -2.32
CA LEU A 135 -8.66 6.40 -1.52
C LEU A 135 -8.36 5.68 -0.20
N GLN A 136 -7.47 4.68 -0.23
CA GLN A 136 -6.98 3.99 0.96
C GLN A 136 -6.26 4.95 1.91
N ARG A 137 -5.41 5.85 1.40
CA ARG A 137 -4.70 6.84 2.21
C ARG A 137 -5.66 7.87 2.80
N ILE A 138 -6.56 8.44 2.00
CA ILE A 138 -7.58 9.39 2.47
C ILE A 138 -8.40 8.75 3.59
N TYR A 139 -8.92 7.55 3.34
CA TYR A 139 -9.73 6.82 4.31
C TYR A 139 -8.93 6.51 5.59
N LYS A 140 -7.71 5.99 5.48
CA LYS A 140 -6.91 5.60 6.67
C LYS A 140 -6.40 6.81 7.44
N TYR A 141 -5.81 7.79 6.78
CA TYR A 141 -5.23 8.96 7.44
C TYR A 141 -6.30 9.95 7.92
N GLY A 142 -7.44 10.03 7.23
CA GLY A 142 -8.59 10.80 7.69
C GLY A 142 -9.32 10.10 8.85
N GLY A 143 -9.54 8.79 8.76
CA GLY A 143 -10.33 8.04 9.75
C GLY A 143 -9.59 7.67 11.03
N GLN A 144 -8.28 7.39 10.96
CA GLN A 144 -7.53 6.90 12.11
C GLN A 144 -7.44 7.90 13.28
N PRO A 145 -7.22 9.21 13.06
CA PRO A 145 -7.31 10.20 14.13
C PRO A 145 -8.70 10.23 14.77
N VAL A 146 -9.77 10.14 13.98
CA VAL A 146 -11.16 10.12 14.48
C VAL A 146 -11.38 8.92 15.40
N ALA A 147 -11.02 7.72 14.96
CA ALA A 147 -11.15 6.50 15.77
C ALA A 147 -10.29 6.56 17.04
N ARG A 148 -9.06 7.07 16.93
CA ARG A 148 -8.16 7.25 18.08
C ARG A 148 -8.73 8.25 19.09
N ASP A 149 -9.20 9.39 18.62
CA ASP A 149 -9.68 10.47 19.49
C ASP A 149 -10.99 10.06 20.17
N PHE A 150 -11.86 9.32 19.46
CA PHE A 150 -13.04 8.67 20.04
C PHE A 150 -12.66 7.69 21.15
N LEU A 151 -11.73 6.76 20.88
CA LEU A 151 -11.26 5.79 21.87
C LEU A 151 -10.58 6.45 23.07
N GLY A 152 -9.76 7.47 22.84
CA GLY A 152 -9.08 8.21 23.89
C GLY A 152 -10.04 8.96 24.81
N THR A 153 -11.11 9.52 24.23
CA THR A 153 -12.12 10.27 24.99
C THR A 153 -12.99 9.37 25.85
N HIS A 154 -13.44 8.23 25.31
CA HIS A 154 -14.44 7.37 25.97
C HIS A 154 -13.82 6.20 26.75
N TYR A 155 -12.71 5.65 26.27
CA TYR A 155 -12.13 4.40 26.78
C TYR A 155 -10.65 4.54 27.19
N GLY A 156 -10.06 5.75 27.10
CA GLY A 156 -8.64 5.96 27.35
C GLY A 156 -8.22 5.51 28.75
N LYS A 157 -9.03 5.81 29.77
CA LYS A 157 -8.80 5.36 31.15
C LYS A 157 -8.88 3.85 31.28
N ASP A 158 -9.78 3.18 30.57
CA ASP A 158 -9.92 1.72 30.61
C ASP A 158 -8.68 1.04 30.05
N PHE A 159 -8.15 1.54 28.93
CA PHE A 159 -6.89 1.05 28.36
C PHE A 159 -5.70 1.28 29.31
N GLU A 160 -5.61 2.46 29.94
CA GLU A 160 -4.54 2.74 30.90
C GLU A 160 -4.65 1.88 32.17
N ASN A 161 -5.85 1.61 32.66
CA ASN A 161 -6.08 0.77 33.83
C ASN A 161 -5.76 -0.71 33.52
N ALA A 162 -6.15 -1.20 32.35
CA ALA A 162 -5.95 -2.60 31.97
C ALA A 162 -4.50 -2.93 31.59
N PHE A 163 -3.78 -1.99 30.96
CA PHE A 163 -2.45 -2.26 30.38
C PHE A 163 -1.34 -1.32 30.88
N GLY A 164 -1.66 -0.41 31.80
CA GLY A 164 -0.73 0.62 32.28
C GLY A 164 -0.65 1.83 31.34
N LYS A 165 -0.15 2.97 31.85
CA LYS A 165 -0.11 4.25 31.12
C LYS A 165 0.67 4.21 29.79
N LYS A 166 1.76 3.44 29.75
CA LYS A 166 2.64 3.33 28.58
C LYS A 166 2.04 2.42 27.51
N THR A 167 1.73 1.17 27.87
CA THR A 167 1.22 0.14 26.96
C THR A 167 -0.24 0.38 26.58
N GLY A 168 -1.05 0.93 27.49
CA GLY A 168 -2.46 1.26 27.24
C GLY A 168 -2.64 2.21 26.06
N LYS A 169 -1.80 3.25 25.95
CA LYS A 169 -1.79 4.12 24.77
C LYS A 169 -1.46 3.35 23.50
N ALA A 170 -0.39 2.55 23.49
CA ALA A 170 0.00 1.78 22.32
C ALA A 170 -1.10 0.79 21.86
N ILE A 171 -1.78 0.13 22.79
CA ILE A 171 -2.89 -0.78 22.52
C ILE A 171 -4.12 -0.03 21.99
N MET A 172 -4.43 1.14 22.56
CA MET A 172 -5.50 2.00 22.06
C MET A 172 -5.23 2.46 20.62
N HIS A 173 -4.01 2.90 20.31
CA HIS A 173 -3.59 3.24 18.95
C HIS A 173 -3.69 2.04 18.00
N SER A 174 -3.32 0.85 18.48
CA SER A 174 -3.45 -0.40 17.73
C SER A 174 -4.91 -0.70 17.40
N THR A 175 -5.79 -0.56 18.40
CA THR A 175 -7.23 -0.77 18.27
C THR A 175 -7.84 0.21 17.27
N ALA A 176 -7.50 1.51 17.35
CA ALA A 176 -7.91 2.51 16.37
C ALA A 176 -7.47 2.12 14.94
N GLY A 177 -6.21 1.68 14.81
CA GLY A 177 -5.65 1.19 13.55
C GLY A 177 -6.40 -0.04 13.01
N SER A 178 -6.74 -0.99 13.88
CA SER A 178 -7.50 -2.19 13.52
C SER A 178 -8.92 -1.86 13.09
N LEU A 179 -9.63 -0.95 13.78
CA LEU A 179 -10.98 -0.53 13.42
C LEU A 179 -11.02 0.11 12.02
N ILE A 180 -10.12 1.07 11.78
CA ILE A 180 -9.99 1.70 10.46
C ILE A 180 -9.49 0.69 9.44
N GLY A 181 -8.57 -0.21 9.81
CA GLY A 181 -8.13 -1.30 8.97
C GLY A 181 -9.29 -2.20 8.52
N ILE A 182 -10.16 -2.62 9.42
CA ILE A 182 -11.34 -3.43 9.09
C ILE A 182 -12.27 -2.66 8.15
N GLY A 183 -12.54 -1.39 8.43
CA GLY A 183 -13.39 -0.56 7.59
C GLY A 183 -12.85 -0.31 6.18
N GLU A 184 -11.60 -0.65 5.88
CA GLU A 184 -11.06 -0.67 4.51
C GLU A 184 -11.86 -1.58 3.55
N ILE A 185 -12.72 -2.46 4.08
CA ILE A 185 -13.73 -3.20 3.29
C ILE A 185 -14.51 -2.27 2.35
N VAL A 186 -14.75 -1.00 2.70
CA VAL A 186 -15.44 -0.04 1.81
C VAL A 186 -14.71 0.16 0.48
N LEU A 187 -13.39 -0.04 0.44
CA LEU A 187 -12.55 0.11 -0.75
C LEU A 187 -12.28 -1.21 -1.47
N LEU A 188 -12.87 -2.31 -1.00
CA LEU A 188 -12.63 -3.64 -1.51
C LEU A 188 -12.94 -3.79 -3.01
N PRO A 189 -13.98 -3.13 -3.58
CA PRO A 189 -14.21 -3.20 -5.02
C PRO A 189 -13.00 -2.75 -5.85
N LEU A 190 -12.34 -1.67 -5.45
CA LEU A 190 -11.15 -1.18 -6.13
C LEU A 190 -9.93 -2.07 -5.88
N ASP A 191 -9.81 -2.66 -4.69
CA ASP A 191 -8.74 -3.60 -4.38
C ASP A 191 -8.81 -4.87 -5.23
N VAL A 192 -10.02 -5.43 -5.40
CA VAL A 192 -10.28 -6.59 -6.25
C VAL A 192 -9.93 -6.28 -7.71
N LEU A 193 -10.39 -5.13 -8.22
CA LEU A 193 -10.07 -4.71 -9.60
C LEU A 193 -8.57 -4.53 -9.81
N LYS A 194 -7.87 -3.88 -8.86
CA LYS A 194 -6.41 -3.72 -8.88
C LYS A 194 -5.69 -5.07 -8.93
N ILE A 195 -6.00 -5.95 -7.97
CA ILE A 195 -5.32 -7.24 -7.85
C ILE A 195 -5.54 -8.06 -9.12
N LYS A 196 -6.80 -8.18 -9.56
CA LYS A 196 -7.12 -8.94 -10.77
C LYS A 196 -6.44 -8.36 -12.01
N ARG A 197 -6.27 -7.03 -12.11
CA ARG A 197 -5.52 -6.44 -13.24
C ARG A 197 -4.02 -6.74 -13.15
N GLN A 198 -3.42 -6.78 -11.96
CA GLN A 198 -2.01 -7.14 -11.75
C GLN A 198 -1.73 -8.64 -12.01
N THR A 199 -2.69 -9.50 -11.64
CA THR A 199 -2.55 -10.97 -11.61
C THR A 199 -3.32 -11.71 -12.72
N ASN A 200 -4.23 -11.08 -13.43
CA ASN A 200 -4.91 -11.61 -14.62
C ASN A 200 -5.37 -10.48 -15.58
N PRO A 201 -4.43 -9.85 -16.31
CA PRO A 201 -4.75 -8.71 -17.19
C PRO A 201 -5.77 -9.02 -18.28
N GLU A 202 -5.79 -10.26 -18.79
CA GLU A 202 -6.69 -10.72 -19.86
C GLU A 202 -8.16 -10.67 -19.44
N ALA A 203 -8.46 -10.80 -18.14
CA ALA A 203 -9.82 -10.66 -17.63
C ALA A 203 -10.44 -9.27 -17.86
N PHE A 204 -9.64 -8.27 -18.22
CA PHE A 204 -10.10 -6.90 -18.47
C PHE A 204 -10.07 -6.52 -19.96
N LYS A 205 -9.67 -7.44 -20.84
CA LYS A 205 -9.50 -7.14 -22.27
C LYS A 205 -10.84 -6.78 -22.91
N GLY A 206 -10.94 -5.56 -23.45
CA GLY A 206 -12.18 -5.05 -24.06
C GLY A 206 -13.31 -4.74 -23.08
N ARG A 207 -13.05 -4.71 -21.75
CA ARG A 207 -14.05 -4.41 -20.73
C ARG A 207 -13.61 -3.25 -19.85
N GLY A 208 -14.36 -2.15 -19.89
CA GLY A 208 -14.21 -1.03 -18.95
C GLY A 208 -14.80 -1.34 -17.57
N VAL A 209 -14.50 -0.50 -16.57
CA VAL A 209 -14.95 -0.68 -15.17
C VAL A 209 -16.44 -0.93 -15.06
N PHE A 210 -17.26 -0.09 -15.68
CA PHE A 210 -18.71 -0.20 -15.61
C PHE A 210 -19.23 -1.50 -16.21
N LYS A 211 -18.63 -1.96 -17.31
CA LYS A 211 -18.97 -3.24 -17.92
C LYS A 211 -18.61 -4.40 -17.00
N ILE A 212 -17.46 -4.35 -16.34
CA ILE A 212 -17.06 -5.36 -15.35
C ILE A 212 -18.03 -5.36 -14.15
N ILE A 213 -18.41 -4.20 -13.62
CA ILE A 213 -19.38 -4.12 -12.52
C ILE A 213 -20.73 -4.73 -12.95
N LYS A 214 -21.16 -4.44 -14.19
CA LYS A 214 -22.42 -4.95 -14.74
C LYS A 214 -22.38 -6.46 -15.00
N ASP A 215 -21.32 -6.95 -15.63
CA ASP A 215 -21.16 -8.35 -16.02
C ASP A 215 -20.94 -9.24 -14.78
N GLU A 216 -20.10 -8.79 -13.84
CA GLU A 216 -19.64 -9.60 -12.71
C GLU A 216 -20.51 -9.39 -11.47
N GLY A 217 -21.26 -8.29 -11.38
CA GLY A 217 -22.10 -7.92 -10.24
C GLY A 217 -21.34 -7.29 -9.07
N PHE A 218 -21.95 -6.26 -8.46
CA PHE A 218 -21.31 -5.47 -7.41
C PHE A 218 -20.93 -6.29 -6.16
N GLY A 219 -21.74 -7.27 -5.77
CA GLY A 219 -21.46 -8.14 -4.62
C GLY A 219 -20.19 -8.99 -4.78
N ASN A 220 -19.87 -9.41 -6.01
CA ASN A 220 -18.67 -10.19 -6.31
C ASN A 220 -17.38 -9.38 -6.13
N LEU A 221 -17.47 -8.04 -6.14
CA LEU A 221 -16.35 -7.15 -5.88
C LEU A 221 -15.99 -7.06 -4.38
N TYR A 222 -16.84 -7.61 -3.50
CA TYR A 222 -16.55 -7.75 -2.06
C TYR A 222 -15.97 -9.12 -1.67
N ARG A 223 -15.54 -9.92 -2.65
CA ARG A 223 -14.88 -11.19 -2.38
C ARG A 223 -13.60 -10.99 -1.56
N GLY A 224 -13.46 -11.80 -0.51
CA GLY A 224 -12.33 -11.71 0.41
C GLY A 224 -12.47 -10.61 1.47
N TRP A 225 -13.67 -10.05 1.72
CA TRP A 225 -13.88 -9.05 2.78
C TRP A 225 -13.47 -9.57 4.15
N GLY A 226 -13.86 -10.81 4.50
CA GLY A 226 -13.51 -11.42 5.79
C GLY A 226 -12.00 -11.59 5.96
N TRP A 227 -11.31 -11.97 4.88
CA TRP A 227 -9.85 -12.07 4.87
C TRP A 227 -9.16 -10.71 4.94
N THR A 228 -9.78 -9.67 4.37
CA THR A 228 -9.29 -8.29 4.50
C THR A 228 -9.38 -7.82 5.94
N ALA A 229 -10.52 -8.03 6.61
CA ALA A 229 -10.70 -7.70 8.02
C ALA A 229 -9.73 -8.50 8.90
N ALA A 230 -9.70 -9.83 8.73
CA ALA A 230 -8.84 -10.73 9.48
C ALA A 230 -7.36 -10.40 9.32
N ARG A 231 -6.95 -9.86 8.17
CA ARG A 231 -5.59 -9.41 7.89
C ARG A 231 -5.27 -8.07 8.55
N ASN A 232 -6.19 -7.10 8.43
CA ASN A 232 -5.95 -5.72 8.83
C ASN A 232 -5.93 -5.54 10.36
N ALA A 233 -6.71 -6.34 11.10
CA ALA A 233 -6.73 -6.28 12.56
C ALA A 233 -5.37 -6.67 13.21
N PRO A 234 -4.86 -7.90 13.09
CA PRO A 234 -3.58 -8.32 13.66
C PRO A 234 -2.39 -7.60 13.01
N GLY A 235 -2.49 -7.25 11.72
CA GLY A 235 -1.48 -6.43 11.05
C GLY A 235 -1.30 -5.06 11.71
N SER A 236 -2.36 -4.45 12.24
CA SER A 236 -2.27 -3.18 12.96
C SER A 236 -1.62 -3.36 14.33
N PHE A 237 -2.00 -4.38 15.10
CA PHE A 237 -1.34 -4.68 16.37
C PHE A 237 0.15 -4.96 16.20
N ALA A 238 0.54 -5.73 15.19
CA ALA A 238 1.94 -5.98 14.88
C ALA A 238 2.69 -4.70 14.44
N LEU A 239 2.02 -3.80 13.70
CA LEU A 239 2.59 -2.50 13.30
C LEU A 239 2.94 -1.63 14.50
N PHE A 240 1.95 -1.37 15.37
CA PHE A 240 2.15 -0.49 16.52
C PHE A 240 2.96 -1.17 17.62
N GLY A 241 2.74 -2.46 17.86
CA GLY A 241 3.50 -3.27 18.81
C GLY A 241 4.97 -3.38 18.42
N GLY A 242 5.28 -3.68 17.15
CA GLY A 242 6.67 -3.73 16.68
C GLY A 242 7.36 -2.36 16.74
N SER A 243 6.63 -1.27 16.49
CA SER A 243 7.16 0.09 16.66
C SER A 243 7.41 0.43 18.13
N ALA A 244 6.49 0.09 19.03
CA ALA A 244 6.64 0.28 20.47
C ALA A 244 7.82 -0.54 21.02
N PHE A 245 7.91 -1.81 20.60
CA PHE A 245 9.02 -2.70 20.93
C PHE A 245 10.36 -2.09 20.52
N ALA A 246 10.49 -1.59 19.30
CA ALA A 246 11.73 -0.93 18.86
C ALA A 246 12.07 0.32 19.71
N LYS A 247 11.08 1.17 20.01
CA LYS A 247 11.30 2.37 20.84
C LYS A 247 11.75 2.02 22.26
N GLU A 248 11.21 0.95 22.82
CA GLU A 248 11.47 0.55 24.19
C GLU A 248 12.73 -0.29 24.33
N PHE A 249 12.85 -1.37 23.56
CA PHE A 249 13.95 -2.32 23.70
C PHE A 249 15.22 -1.90 22.97
N LEU A 250 15.11 -1.26 21.79
CA LEU A 250 16.30 -0.83 21.05
C LEU A 250 16.81 0.54 21.51
N PHE A 251 15.92 1.41 21.98
CA PHE A 251 16.26 2.80 22.29
C PHE A 251 16.01 3.21 23.75
N GLY A 252 15.49 2.32 24.60
CA GLY A 252 15.28 2.61 26.03
C GLY A 252 14.29 3.73 26.31
N LEU A 253 13.37 4.04 25.38
CA LEU A 253 12.50 5.21 25.51
C LEU A 253 11.37 4.95 26.51
N ASN A 254 11.30 5.84 27.51
CA ASN A 254 10.20 5.89 28.48
C ASN A 254 9.03 6.75 27.98
N ASP A 255 9.31 7.77 27.18
CA ASP A 255 8.32 8.62 26.52
C ASP A 255 8.54 8.58 25.00
N TYR A 256 7.61 7.93 24.30
CA TYR A 256 7.69 7.75 22.85
C TYR A 256 7.56 9.06 22.06
N ASN A 257 7.08 10.15 22.67
CA ASN A 257 6.97 11.46 22.04
C ASN A 257 8.32 12.17 21.93
N LYS A 258 9.30 11.76 22.75
CA LYS A 258 10.67 12.29 22.73
C LYS A 258 11.59 11.53 21.78
N ALA A 259 11.04 10.55 21.04
CA ALA A 259 11.81 9.80 20.06
C ALA A 259 12.37 10.74 18.98
N THR A 260 13.67 10.64 18.71
CA THR A 260 14.31 11.39 17.62
C THR A 260 13.73 10.95 16.26
N TRP A 261 14.02 11.73 15.21
CA TRP A 261 13.64 11.35 13.85
C TRP A 261 14.16 9.95 13.48
N PHE A 262 15.44 9.68 13.77
CA PHE A 262 16.07 8.39 13.45
C PHE A 262 15.43 7.23 14.23
N GLN A 263 15.15 7.44 15.51
CA GLN A 263 14.46 6.44 16.34
C GLN A 263 13.05 6.14 15.82
N ASN A 264 12.30 7.16 15.40
CA ASN A 264 10.99 6.98 14.76
C ASN A 264 11.08 6.27 13.41
N PHE A 265 12.11 6.54 12.62
CA PHE A 265 12.37 5.88 11.35
C PHE A 265 12.64 4.38 11.54
N VAL A 266 13.58 4.02 12.42
CA VAL A 266 13.90 2.61 12.74
C VAL A 266 12.68 1.89 13.34
N ALA A 267 11.98 2.53 14.27
CA ALA A 267 10.76 1.97 14.84
C ALA A 267 9.65 1.77 13.80
N SER A 268 9.57 2.64 12.79
CA SER A 268 8.63 2.47 11.67
C SER A 268 8.98 1.28 10.78
N ILE A 269 10.28 1.03 10.53
CA ILE A 269 10.74 -0.17 9.81
C ILE A 269 10.41 -1.44 10.60
N ALA A 270 10.70 -1.45 11.91
CA ALA A 270 10.43 -2.59 12.78
C ALA A 270 8.93 -2.91 12.82
N GLY A 271 8.09 -1.90 13.05
CA GLY A 271 6.64 -2.05 13.02
C GLY A 271 6.12 -2.53 11.65
N ALA A 272 6.55 -1.89 10.56
CA ALA A 272 6.11 -2.28 9.22
C ALA A 272 6.52 -3.72 8.86
N SER A 273 7.74 -4.12 9.24
CA SER A 273 8.23 -5.50 9.06
C SER A 273 7.42 -6.50 9.88
N ALA A 274 7.17 -6.22 11.17
CA ALA A 274 6.34 -7.07 12.02
C ALA A 274 4.92 -7.22 11.45
N SER A 275 4.32 -6.13 11.00
CA SER A 275 3.02 -6.11 10.33
C SER A 275 3.01 -7.00 9.08
N LEU A 276 4.02 -6.89 8.22
CA LEU A 276 4.16 -7.70 7.01
C LEU A 276 4.29 -9.19 7.31
N VAL A 277 5.09 -9.56 8.31
CA VAL A 277 5.29 -10.97 8.70
C VAL A 277 3.99 -11.56 9.25
N VAL A 278 3.32 -10.86 10.17
CA VAL A 278 2.06 -11.33 10.79
C VAL A 278 0.92 -11.41 9.76
N SER A 279 0.85 -10.45 8.83
CA SER A 279 -0.20 -10.40 7.82
C SER A 279 0.07 -11.28 6.59
N ALA A 280 1.30 -11.78 6.38
CA ALA A 280 1.69 -12.49 5.16
C ALA A 280 0.79 -13.70 4.83
N PRO A 281 0.46 -14.61 5.77
CA PRO A 281 -0.40 -15.75 5.47
C PRO A 281 -1.77 -15.33 4.94
N LEU A 282 -2.36 -14.31 5.56
CA LEU A 282 -3.68 -13.79 5.20
C LEU A 282 -3.63 -13.00 3.88
N ASP A 283 -2.52 -12.30 3.61
CA ASP A 283 -2.26 -11.62 2.34
C ASP A 283 -2.21 -12.60 1.16
N VAL A 284 -1.57 -13.77 1.33
CA VAL A 284 -1.52 -14.80 0.29
C VAL A 284 -2.92 -15.36 0.03
N ILE A 285 -3.64 -15.76 1.07
CA ILE A 285 -4.99 -16.32 0.96
C ILE A 285 -5.93 -15.31 0.30
N LYS A 286 -5.94 -14.07 0.78
CA LYS A 286 -6.72 -12.97 0.20
C LYS A 286 -6.40 -12.78 -1.29
N THR A 287 -5.11 -12.72 -1.63
CA THR A 287 -4.68 -12.51 -3.03
C THR A 287 -5.17 -13.63 -3.94
N ARG A 288 -5.16 -14.89 -3.48
CA ARG A 288 -5.66 -16.03 -4.24
C ARG A 288 -7.18 -16.01 -4.43
N ILE A 289 -7.93 -15.71 -3.37
CA ILE A 289 -9.39 -15.54 -3.46
C ILE A 289 -9.75 -14.48 -4.50
N GLN A 290 -9.05 -13.34 -4.48
CA GLN A 290 -9.34 -12.20 -5.35
C GLN A 290 -8.81 -12.38 -6.78
N ASN A 291 -7.83 -13.27 -6.99
CA ASN A 291 -7.31 -13.58 -8.33
C ASN A 291 -8.19 -14.58 -9.10
N ARG A 292 -9.01 -15.40 -8.41
CA ARG A 292 -9.89 -16.39 -9.06
C ARG A 292 -10.89 -15.72 -9.99
N ASN A 293 -11.31 -16.44 -11.02
CA ASN A 293 -12.35 -15.98 -11.93
C ASN A 293 -13.67 -15.78 -11.17
N PHE A 294 -14.47 -14.81 -11.62
CA PHE A 294 -15.72 -14.51 -10.94
C PHE A 294 -16.70 -15.68 -11.04
N ASP A 295 -16.69 -16.42 -12.15
CA ASP A 295 -17.57 -17.56 -12.39
C ASP A 295 -17.20 -18.84 -11.63
N ASN A 296 -16.00 -18.89 -11.01
CA ASN A 296 -15.54 -20.05 -10.24
C ASN A 296 -14.99 -19.63 -8.87
N PRO A 297 -15.84 -19.14 -7.95
CA PRO A 297 -15.43 -18.79 -6.61
C PRO A 297 -14.97 -20.01 -5.81
N GLU A 298 -14.03 -19.77 -4.90
CA GLU A 298 -13.57 -20.78 -3.95
C GLU A 298 -13.52 -20.19 -2.54
N SER A 299 -13.93 -20.98 -1.55
CA SER A 299 -13.83 -20.59 -0.15
C SER A 299 -12.36 -20.43 0.25
N GLY A 300 -12.07 -19.37 1.01
CA GLY A 300 -10.72 -19.13 1.54
C GLY A 300 -10.21 -20.27 2.44
N PHE A 301 -11.11 -20.97 3.14
CA PHE A 301 -10.74 -22.15 3.92
C PHE A 301 -10.30 -23.30 3.02
N ARG A 302 -10.96 -23.50 1.86
CA ARG A 302 -10.54 -24.51 0.89
C ARG A 302 -9.18 -24.17 0.28
N ILE A 303 -8.94 -22.89 -0.05
CA ILE A 303 -7.62 -22.40 -0.48
C ILE A 303 -6.56 -22.67 0.61
N LEU A 304 -6.85 -22.34 1.87
CA LEU A 304 -5.94 -22.58 3.00
C LEU A 304 -5.61 -24.07 3.13
N THR A 305 -6.63 -24.95 3.13
CA THR A 305 -6.43 -26.40 3.23
C THR A 305 -5.64 -26.93 2.05
N ASN A 306 -5.93 -26.49 0.83
CA ASN A 306 -5.21 -26.90 -0.38
C ASN A 306 -3.75 -26.44 -0.35
N MET A 307 -3.48 -25.21 0.09
CA MET A 307 -2.12 -24.70 0.27
C MET A 307 -1.34 -25.54 1.28
N ALA A 308 -1.94 -25.80 2.45
CA ALA A 308 -1.31 -26.58 3.50
C ALA A 308 -0.98 -28.01 3.05
N LYS A 309 -1.89 -28.66 2.31
CA LYS A 309 -1.72 -30.04 1.82
C LYS A 309 -0.75 -30.15 0.64
N ASN A 310 -0.82 -29.23 -0.32
CA ASN A 310 -0.19 -29.41 -1.64
C ASN A 310 1.08 -28.57 -1.83
N GLU A 311 1.24 -27.45 -1.10
CA GLU A 311 2.37 -26.52 -1.29
C GLU A 311 3.27 -26.37 -0.07
N GLY A 312 2.76 -26.73 1.12
CA GLY A 312 3.49 -26.65 2.39
C GLY A 312 3.48 -25.26 3.03
N ALA A 313 4.04 -25.17 4.25
CA ALA A 313 3.98 -23.99 5.10
C ALA A 313 4.66 -22.74 4.50
N GLY A 314 5.69 -22.91 3.66
CA GLY A 314 6.37 -21.80 3.00
C GLY A 314 5.50 -21.03 2.01
N ALA A 315 4.42 -21.65 1.49
CA ALA A 315 3.52 -21.02 0.53
C ALA A 315 2.79 -19.78 1.11
N PHE A 316 2.54 -19.77 2.42
CA PHE A 316 1.89 -18.68 3.13
C PHE A 316 2.74 -17.40 3.23
N PHE A 317 4.03 -17.48 2.88
CA PHE A 317 4.95 -16.34 2.90
C PHE A 317 5.44 -15.94 1.50
N LYS A 318 4.83 -16.48 0.43
CA LYS A 318 5.11 -16.07 -0.95
C LYS A 318 4.94 -14.56 -1.10
N GLY A 319 5.93 -13.91 -1.71
CA GLY A 319 5.93 -12.45 -1.88
C GLY A 319 6.29 -11.62 -0.64
N LEU A 320 6.62 -12.24 0.51
CA LEU A 320 7.07 -11.49 1.70
C LEU A 320 8.44 -10.83 1.48
N VAL A 321 9.40 -11.54 0.90
CA VAL A 321 10.76 -11.03 0.64
C VAL A 321 10.76 -9.71 -0.15
N PRO A 322 10.13 -9.62 -1.34
CA PRO A 322 10.08 -8.34 -2.07
C PRO A 322 9.39 -7.22 -1.28
N LYS A 323 8.38 -7.53 -0.46
CA LYS A 323 7.72 -6.53 0.40
C LYS A 323 8.64 -6.02 1.53
N LEU A 324 9.40 -6.91 2.17
CA LEU A 324 10.34 -6.54 3.22
C LEU A 324 11.48 -5.67 2.69
N LEU A 325 12.10 -6.07 1.57
CA LEU A 325 13.18 -5.30 0.93
C LEU A 325 12.74 -3.88 0.58
N MET A 326 11.47 -3.70 0.22
CA MET A 326 10.90 -2.39 -0.13
C MET A 326 10.59 -1.51 1.08
N THR A 327 10.51 -2.07 2.29
CA THR A 327 9.98 -1.35 3.45
C THR A 327 10.83 -0.13 3.82
N GLY A 328 12.15 -0.30 3.88
CA GLY A 328 13.10 0.80 4.16
C GLY A 328 13.04 1.90 3.09
N PRO A 329 13.33 1.60 1.80
CA PRO A 329 13.28 2.57 0.71
C PRO A 329 11.94 3.33 0.62
N LYS A 330 10.83 2.61 0.76
CA LYS A 330 9.49 3.22 0.77
C LYS A 330 9.32 4.22 1.92
N LEU A 331 9.82 3.88 3.11
CA LEU A 331 9.74 4.78 4.26
C LEU A 331 10.64 6.00 4.07
N VAL A 332 11.88 5.84 3.62
CA VAL A 332 12.78 6.98 3.33
C VAL A 332 12.08 7.99 2.43
N PHE A 333 11.52 7.51 1.32
CA PHE A 333 10.79 8.35 0.38
C PHE A 333 9.55 9.01 1.00
N SER A 334 8.78 8.26 1.78
CA SER A 334 7.59 8.80 2.45
C SER A 334 7.95 9.91 3.44
N PHE A 335 9.07 9.77 4.15
CA PHE A 335 9.56 10.78 5.08
C PHE A 335 10.10 12.00 4.36
N TRP A 336 10.85 11.80 3.27
CA TRP A 336 11.32 12.90 2.43
C TRP A 336 10.16 13.72 1.87
N LEU A 337 9.14 13.06 1.30
CA LEU A 337 7.92 13.72 0.81
C LEU A 337 7.22 14.51 1.91
N ALA A 338 7.11 13.95 3.12
CA ALA A 338 6.47 14.66 4.22
C ALA A 338 7.26 15.92 4.61
N GLN A 339 8.60 15.84 4.64
CA GLN A 339 9.46 16.98 4.98
C GLN A 339 9.44 18.08 3.92
N THR A 340 9.27 17.73 2.64
CA THR A 340 9.23 18.71 1.54
C THR A 340 7.83 19.29 1.34
N LEU A 341 6.78 18.47 1.34
CA LEU A 341 5.43 18.89 0.96
C LEU A 341 4.65 19.59 2.08
N ILE A 342 4.82 19.17 3.35
CA ILE A 342 4.05 19.77 4.45
C ILE A 342 4.35 21.28 4.57
N PRO A 343 5.62 21.73 4.64
CA PRO A 343 5.93 23.16 4.70
C PRO A 343 5.46 23.92 3.46
N ALA A 344 5.58 23.31 2.27
CA ALA A 344 5.15 23.92 1.02
C ALA A 344 3.62 24.17 1.01
N PHE A 345 2.82 23.21 1.49
CA PHE A 345 1.37 23.38 1.60
C PHE A 345 0.97 24.37 2.69
N ASP A 346 1.63 24.36 3.85
CA ASP A 346 1.35 25.35 4.91
C ASP A 346 1.57 26.79 4.42
N ILE A 347 2.59 27.03 3.59
CA ILE A 347 2.83 28.33 2.97
C ILE A 347 1.74 28.65 1.93
N ALA A 348 1.35 27.67 1.11
CA ALA A 348 0.36 27.85 0.06
C ALA A 348 -1.06 28.14 0.58
N PHE A 349 -1.46 27.49 1.69
CA PHE A 349 -2.81 27.61 2.27
C PHE A 349 -2.95 28.69 3.35
N ARG A 350 -1.86 29.38 3.71
CA ARG A 350 -1.89 30.57 4.58
C ARG A 350 -2.12 31.88 3.83
N LYS A 351 -2.14 31.84 2.50
CA LYS A 351 -2.64 32.92 1.62
C LYS A 351 -4.12 32.69 1.35
#